data_AF-A0A2H9TDW6-F1
#
_entry.id   AF-A0A2H9TDW6-F1
#
_cell.length_a   1.000
_cell.length_b   1.000
_cell.length_c   1.000
_cell.angle_alpha   90.00
_cell.angle_beta   90.00
_cell.angle_gamma   90.00
#
_symmetry.space_group_name_H-M   'P 1'
#
loop_
_entity.id
_entity.type
_entity.pdbx_description
1 polymer ?
#
loop_
_entity_poly.entity_id
_entity_poly.type
_entity_poly.pdbx_seq_one_letter_code
_entity_poly.pdbx_strand_id
1 'polypeptide(L)'
;MGIYLLTALIIQENGADVAVGIDERNGKYGFEIYGIIREKYRAHLTSEGLYDSEEIAEIEGRKTLDSILSLDLRKKRKELNEILGEEKEMIGKIIEASEE
;
A
#
# COMPACT_ATOMS: atom_id res chain seq x y z
N MET A 1 -8.20 2.33 -11.83
CA MET A 1 -6.77 2.15 -11.55
C MET A 1 -6.58 0.73 -11.01
N GLY A 2 -5.67 -0.07 -11.57
CA GLY A 2 -5.41 -1.42 -11.06
C GLY A 2 -4.38 -1.37 -9.92
N ILE A 3 -4.64 -2.05 -8.82
CA ILE A 3 -3.71 -2.14 -7.68
C ILE A 3 -2.94 -3.45 -7.79
N TYR A 4 -1.61 -3.38 -7.69
CA TYR A 4 -0.77 -4.58 -7.72
C TYR A 4 -1.05 -5.46 -6.51
N LEU A 5 -1.07 -6.78 -6.72
CA LEU A 5 -1.32 -7.78 -5.67
C LEU A 5 -0.39 -7.59 -4.47
N LEU A 6 0.90 -7.34 -4.71
CA LEU A 6 1.89 -7.17 -3.65
C LEU A 6 1.58 -5.92 -2.79
N THR A 7 1.18 -4.82 -3.40
CA THR A 7 0.76 -3.60 -2.69
C THR A 7 -0.44 -3.87 -1.80
N ALA A 8 -1.44 -4.59 -2.31
CA ALA A 8 -2.63 -4.94 -1.54
C ALA A 8 -2.29 -5.85 -0.35
N LEU A 9 -1.38 -6.81 -0.53
CA LEU A 9 -0.89 -7.68 0.54
C LEU A 9 -0.15 -6.89 1.63
N ILE A 10 0.77 -6.00 1.25
CA ILE A 10 1.53 -5.17 2.18
C ILE A 10 0.60 -4.30 3.03
N ILE A 11 -0.40 -3.67 2.40
CA ILE A 11 -1.41 -2.84 3.09
C ILE A 11 -2.20 -3.68 4.10
N GLN A 12 -2.67 -4.88 3.72
CA GLN A 12 -3.43 -5.75 4.61
C GLN A 12 -2.60 -6.29 5.80
N GLU A 13 -1.29 -6.50 5.63
CA GLU A 13 -0.43 -7.11 6.66
C GLU A 13 0.14 -6.10 7.66
N ASN A 14 0.43 -4.87 7.23
CA ASN A 14 1.13 -3.88 8.06
C ASN A 14 0.22 -2.78 8.61
N GLY A 15 -1.05 -2.75 8.17
CA GLY A 15 -1.95 -1.63 8.41
C GLY A 15 -1.54 -0.39 7.61
N ALA A 16 -2.51 0.34 7.10
CA ALA A 16 -2.28 1.55 6.33
C ALA A 16 -3.30 2.63 6.68
N ASP A 17 -2.95 3.87 6.39
CA ASP A 17 -3.83 5.03 6.53
C ASP A 17 -3.73 5.93 5.30
N VAL A 18 -4.62 6.92 5.21
CA VAL A 18 -4.77 7.84 4.10
C VAL A 18 -4.24 9.22 4.49
N ALA A 19 -3.39 9.79 3.65
CA ALA A 19 -2.98 11.19 3.73
C ALA A 19 -3.47 11.90 2.47
N VAL A 20 -3.81 13.18 2.63
CA VAL A 20 -4.22 14.03 1.50
C VAL A 20 -3.14 15.07 1.28
N GLY A 21 -2.83 15.33 0.02
CA GLY A 21 -1.85 16.32 -0.40
C GLY A 21 -2.36 17.13 -1.59
N ILE A 22 -1.85 18.35 -1.72
CA ILE A 22 -2.11 19.20 -2.89
C ILE A 22 -1.00 19.01 -3.93
N ASP A 23 -1.37 18.79 -5.19
CA ASP A 23 -0.41 18.84 -6.28
C ASP A 23 -0.18 20.30 -6.67
N GLU A 24 0.98 20.85 -6.31
CA GLU A 24 1.34 22.24 -6.57
C GLU A 24 1.32 22.61 -8.07
N ARG A 25 1.41 21.63 -8.98
CA ARG A 25 1.42 21.88 -10.43
C ARG A 25 0.05 22.27 -10.97
N ASN A 26 -1.02 21.77 -10.36
CA ASN A 26 -2.38 21.97 -10.86
C ASN A 26 -3.38 22.45 -9.79
N GLY A 27 -2.95 22.58 -8.53
CA GLY A 27 -3.77 23.05 -7.40
C GLY A 27 -4.87 22.06 -6.96
N LYS A 28 -4.87 20.84 -7.48
CA LYS A 28 -5.84 19.79 -7.13
C LYS A 28 -5.31 18.91 -6.02
N TYR A 29 -6.22 18.27 -5.30
CA TYR A 29 -5.91 17.34 -4.22
C TYR A 29 -5.77 15.91 -4.74
N GLY A 30 -4.81 15.20 -4.19
CA GLY A 30 -4.61 13.77 -4.35
C GLY A 30 -4.53 13.11 -2.98
N PHE A 31 -4.46 11.79 -2.95
CA PHE A 31 -4.30 11.05 -1.71
C PHE A 31 -3.18 10.02 -1.83
N GLU A 32 -2.62 9.68 -0.68
CA GLU A 32 -1.60 8.66 -0.51
C GLU A 32 -2.05 7.64 0.52
N ILE A 33 -1.86 6.36 0.23
CA ILE A 33 -2.03 5.29 1.19
C ILE A 33 -0.64 4.88 1.68
N TYR A 34 -0.37 5.05 2.96
CA TYR A 34 0.93 4.79 3.58
C TYR A 34 0.80 3.79 4.72
N GLY A 35 1.87 3.03 4.99
CA GLY A 35 1.90 2.08 6.10
C GLY A 35 1.89 2.79 7.46
N ILE A 36 1.13 2.28 8.43
CA ILE A 36 1.04 2.85 9.79
C ILE A 36 2.37 2.70 10.55
N ILE A 37 3.16 1.66 10.23
CA ILE A 37 4.41 1.35 10.91
C ILE A 37 5.59 1.97 10.15
N ARG A 38 6.24 2.92 10.83
CA ARG A 38 7.49 3.68 10.53
C ARG A 38 7.33 4.99 9.76
N GLU A 39 7.75 6.05 10.44
CA GLU A 39 7.96 7.46 10.04
C GLU A 39 8.90 7.67 8.81
N LYS A 40 9.17 6.66 7.98
CA LYS A 40 10.18 6.71 6.91
C LYS A 40 9.79 6.04 5.57
N TYR A 41 8.58 5.49 5.42
CA TYR A 41 8.23 4.78 4.19
C TYR A 41 7.55 5.65 3.14
N ARG A 42 7.86 5.35 1.87
CA ARG A 42 7.14 5.85 0.70
C ARG A 42 5.70 5.32 0.72
N ALA A 43 4.76 6.10 0.22
CA ALA A 43 3.39 5.67 0.02
C ALA A 43 3.33 4.36 -0.79
N HIS A 44 2.44 3.45 -0.38
CA HIS A 44 2.15 2.20 -1.10
C HIS A 44 1.36 2.48 -2.38
N LEU A 45 0.53 3.52 -2.35
CA LEU A 45 -0.26 3.99 -3.48
C LEU A 45 -0.38 5.51 -3.40
N THR A 46 -0.16 6.18 -4.53
CA THR A 46 -0.34 7.62 -4.67
C THR A 46 -1.32 7.87 -5.81
N SER A 47 -2.34 8.67 -5.54
CA SER A 47 -3.17 9.30 -6.56
C SER A 47 -2.62 10.70 -6.83
N GLU A 48 -2.44 11.05 -8.11
CA GLU A 48 -2.11 12.43 -8.51
C GLU A 48 -3.23 13.41 -8.10
N GLY A 49 -2.94 14.71 -8.16
CA GLY A 49 -3.90 15.78 -7.89
C GLY A 49 -5.06 15.76 -8.90
N LEU A 50 -6.15 15.09 -8.54
CA LEU A 50 -7.32 14.86 -9.39
C LEU A 50 -8.58 15.56 -8.87
N TYR A 51 -8.65 15.79 -7.57
CA TYR A 51 -9.85 16.23 -6.87
C TYR A 51 -9.83 17.73 -6.59
N ASP A 52 -11.00 18.36 -6.63
CA ASP A 52 -11.11 19.82 -6.43
C ASP A 52 -11.19 20.23 -4.95
N SER A 53 -11.21 19.25 -4.03
CA SER A 53 -11.18 19.51 -2.58
C SER A 53 -10.46 18.41 -1.81
N GLU A 54 -9.92 18.79 -0.64
CA GLU A 54 -9.27 17.90 0.31
C GLU A 54 -10.22 16.80 0.80
N GLU A 55 -11.46 17.17 1.14
CA GLU A 55 -12.49 16.26 1.64
C GLU A 55 -12.83 15.15 0.64
N ILE A 56 -12.98 15.50 -0.65
CA ILE A 56 -13.24 14.51 -1.70
C ILE A 56 -12.06 13.55 -1.84
N ALA A 57 -10.82 14.09 -1.82
CA ALA A 57 -9.63 13.26 -1.90
C ALA A 57 -9.51 12.29 -0.71
N GLU A 58 -9.85 12.73 0.50
CA GLU A 58 -9.86 11.87 1.70
C GLU A 58 -10.91 10.75 1.56
N ILE A 59 -12.13 11.09 1.16
CA ILE A 59 -13.23 10.13 0.97
C ILE A 59 -12.83 9.06 -0.05
N GLU A 60 -12.28 9.46 -1.20
CA GLU A 60 -11.87 8.52 -2.23
C GLU A 60 -10.65 7.68 -1.82
N GLY A 61 -9.71 8.27 -1.08
CA GLY A 61 -8.59 7.55 -0.48
C GLY A 61 -9.06 6.47 0.51
N ARG A 62 -9.99 6.82 1.41
CA ARG A 62 -10.57 5.87 2.38
C ARG A 62 -11.35 4.76 1.68
N LYS A 63 -12.19 5.07 0.70
CA LYS A 63 -12.88 4.06 -0.12
C LYS A 63 -11.91 3.10 -0.80
N THR A 64 -10.80 3.63 -1.32
CA THR A 64 -9.75 2.82 -1.96
C THR A 64 -9.09 1.90 -0.95
N LEU A 65 -8.72 2.42 0.22
CA LEU A 65 -8.15 1.63 1.31
C LEU A 65 -9.12 0.53 1.79
N ASP A 66 -10.38 0.87 2.06
CA ASP A 66 -11.40 -0.09 2.48
C ASP A 66 -11.61 -1.19 1.43
N SER A 67 -11.61 -0.82 0.15
CA SER A 67 -11.71 -1.78 -0.94
C SER A 67 -10.54 -2.76 -0.92
N ILE A 68 -9.30 -2.29 -0.72
CA ILE A 68 -8.11 -3.14 -0.60
C ILE A 68 -8.22 -4.07 0.62
N LEU A 69 -8.62 -3.52 1.77
CA LEU A 69 -8.78 -4.28 3.01
C LEU A 69 -9.87 -5.36 2.90
N SER A 70 -10.89 -5.14 2.06
CA SER A 70 -11.97 -6.11 1.82
C SER A 70 -11.62 -7.26 0.88
N LEU A 71 -10.50 -7.18 0.14
CA LEU A 71 -10.12 -8.21 -0.83
C LEU A 71 -9.81 -9.55 -0.13
N ASP A 72 -10.43 -10.64 -0.60
CA ASP A 72 -10.02 -11.99 -0.20
C ASP A 72 -8.76 -12.43 -0.97
N LEU A 73 -7.61 -12.15 -0.36
CA LEU A 73 -6.31 -12.50 -0.92
C LEU A 73 -5.79 -13.86 -0.44
N ARG A 74 -6.57 -14.66 0.31
CA ARG A 74 -6.08 -15.92 0.92
C ARG A 74 -5.53 -16.89 -0.12
N LYS A 75 -6.27 -17.09 -1.21
CA LYS A 75 -5.84 -17.98 -2.31
C LYS A 75 -4.56 -17.46 -2.96
N LYS A 76 -4.46 -16.14 -3.17
CA LYS A 76 -3.28 -15.50 -3.77
C LYS A 76 -2.07 -15.53 -2.85
N ARG A 77 -2.25 -15.40 -1.53
CA ARG A 77 -1.18 -15.62 -0.53
C ARG A 77 -0.68 -17.05 -0.57
N LYS A 78 -1.58 -18.04 -0.68
CA LYS A 78 -1.19 -19.44 -0.80
C LYS A 78 -0.37 -19.69 -2.07
N GLU A 79 -0.86 -19.21 -3.21
CA GLU A 79 -0.14 -19.29 -4.49
C GLU A 79 1.24 -18.61 -4.41
N LEU A 80 1.33 -17.42 -3.79
CA LEU A 80 2.60 -16.71 -3.63
C LEU A 80 3.58 -17.47 -2.72
N ASN A 81 3.09 -18.04 -1.61
CA ASN A 81 3.91 -18.86 -0.72
C ASN A 81 4.40 -20.15 -1.40
N GLU A 82 3.58 -20.77 -2.26
CA GLU A 82 3.97 -21.93 -3.04
C GLU A 82 5.04 -21.58 -4.09
N ILE A 83 4.93 -20.41 -4.73
CA ILE A 83 5.94 -19.91 -5.68
C ILE A 83 7.25 -19.59 -4.95
N LEU A 84 7.19 -18.91 -3.82
CA LEU A 84 8.37 -18.46 -3.07
C LEU A 84 9.13 -19.60 -2.37
N GLY A 85 8.50 -20.76 -2.16
CA GLY A 85 9.15 -22.03 -1.80
C GLY A 85 10.42 -21.91 -0.92
N GLU A 86 11.55 -22.42 -1.45
CA GLU A 86 12.89 -22.37 -0.83
C GLU A 86 13.50 -20.95 -0.79
N GLU A 87 13.09 -20.05 -1.68
CA GLU A 87 13.58 -18.66 -1.72
C GLU A 87 13.16 -17.86 -0.48
N LYS A 88 12.05 -18.23 0.17
CA LYS A 88 11.64 -17.64 1.45
C LYS A 88 12.68 -17.85 2.55
N GLU A 89 13.33 -19.01 2.56
CA GLU A 89 14.38 -19.33 3.54
C GLU A 89 15.66 -18.53 3.24
N MET A 90 15.96 -18.31 1.96
CA MET A 90 17.06 -17.44 1.52
C MET A 90 16.80 -15.96 1.83
N ILE A 91 15.60 -15.45 1.57
CA ILE A 91 15.21 -14.08 1.92
C ILE A 91 15.23 -13.88 3.44
N GLY A 92 14.75 -14.87 4.21
CA GLY A 92 14.84 -14.86 5.68
C GLY A 92 16.28 -14.72 6.17
N LYS A 93 17.21 -15.54 5.64
CA LYS A 93 18.64 -15.46 5.95
C LYS A 93 19.26 -14.11 5.57
N ILE A 94 18.83 -13.51 4.46
CA ILE A 94 19.30 -12.16 4.03
C ILE A 94 18.81 -11.08 5.01
N ILE A 95 17.55 -11.14 5.46
CA ILE A 95 16.99 -10.19 6.43
C ILE A 95 17.71 -10.32 7.77
N GLU A 96 17.86 -11.55 8.30
CA GLU A 96 18.57 -11.80 9.56
C GLU A 96 20.02 -11.29 9.51
N ALA A 97 20.75 -11.55 8.41
CA ALA A 97 22.11 -11.05 8.22
C ALA A 97 22.20 -9.53 8.00
N SER A 98 21.07 -8.84 7.76
CA SER A 98 21.02 -7.38 7.61
C SER A 98 20.66 -6.65 8.91
N GLU A 99 20.28 -7.39 9.95
CA GLU A 99 19.95 -6.86 11.28
C GLU A 99 21.12 -7.00 12.30
N GLU A 100 22.21 -7.68 11.93
CA GLU A 100 23.50 -7.73 12.64
C GLU A 100 24.47 -6.61 12.20
#